data_AF-A0A959ZKH3-F1
#
_entry.id   AF-A0A959ZKH3-F1
#
_cell.length_a   1.000
_cell.length_b   1.000
_cell.length_c   1.000
_cell.angle_alpha   90.00
_cell.angle_beta   90.00
_cell.angle_gamma   90.00
#
_symmetry.space_group_name_H-M   'P 1'
#
loop_
_entity.id
_entity.type
_entity.pdbx_description
1 polymer ?
#
loop_
_entity_poly.entity_id
_entity_poly.type
_entity_poly.pdbx_seq_one_letter_code
_entity_poly.pdbx_strand_id
1 'polypeptide(L)'
;HVQRLKDKLGNKSNASSEVEFRGAWARMIGEDGRGIRTIIEMVSHTRLDCTIGASAGMRNVVARAIHHTQGRSAFGKKLVDQPLMENVLADL
;
A
#
# COMPACT_ATOMS: atom_id res chain seq x y z
N HIS A 1 3.28 16.40 21.95
CA HIS A 1 1.82 16.43 22.20
C HIS A 1 1.13 15.89 20.95
N VAL A 2 0.22 14.91 21.09
CA VAL A 2 -0.56 14.38 19.95
C VAL A 2 -1.85 15.17 19.84
N GLN A 3 -2.10 15.76 18.68
CA GLN A 3 -3.32 16.55 18.44
C GLN A 3 -4.50 15.63 18.16
N ARG A 4 -4.34 14.74 17.17
CA ARG A 4 -5.34 13.76 16.76
C ARG A 4 -4.72 12.65 15.93
N LEU A 5 -5.48 11.56 15.79
CA LEU A 5 -5.27 10.58 14.73
C LEU A 5 -6.03 11.01 13.47
N LYS A 6 -5.46 10.72 12.31
CA LYS A 6 -6.10 10.96 11.02
C LYS A 6 -7.29 10.01 10.83
N ASP A 7 -8.41 10.55 10.35
CA ASP A 7 -9.43 9.73 9.70
C ASP A 7 -9.01 9.50 8.24
N LYS A 8 -8.65 8.26 7.91
CA LYS A 8 -8.01 7.90 6.65
C LYS A 8 -8.94 7.10 5.77
N LEU A 9 -8.86 7.25 4.45
CA LEU A 9 -9.59 6.40 3.50
C LEU A 9 -9.26 4.90 3.67
N GLY A 10 -7.96 4.58 3.73
CA GLY A 10 -7.44 3.23 3.89
C GLY A 10 -6.28 3.18 4.88
N ASN A 11 -5.59 2.03 4.96
CA ASN A 11 -4.52 1.80 5.93
C ASN A 11 -4.96 2.15 7.38
N LYS A 12 -6.24 1.93 7.70
CA LYS A 12 -6.88 2.35 8.97
C LYS A 12 -6.32 1.62 10.18
N SER A 13 -5.74 0.43 9.99
CA SER A 13 -5.07 -0.34 11.03
C SER A 13 -3.78 0.31 11.53
N ASN A 14 -3.14 1.17 10.74
CA ASN A 14 -1.96 1.92 11.14
C ASN A 14 -2.39 3.28 11.75
N ALA A 15 -2.02 3.58 12.99
CA ALA A 15 -2.32 4.87 13.59
C ALA A 15 -1.41 5.97 13.02
N SER A 16 -1.97 6.92 12.29
CA SER A 16 -1.22 8.09 11.78
C SER A 16 -1.64 9.32 12.58
N SER A 17 -0.70 9.96 13.26
CA SER A 17 -0.96 11.08 14.16
C SER A 17 -0.47 12.42 13.60
N GLU A 18 -1.13 13.50 14.03
CA GLU A 18 -0.60 14.86 13.95
C GLU A 18 0.06 15.20 15.29
N VAL A 19 1.30 15.69 15.26
CA VAL A 19 2.10 15.92 16.47
C VAL A 19 2.71 17.31 16.50
N GLU A 20 2.75 17.89 17.70
CA GLU A 20 3.55 19.08 18.01
C GLU A 20 4.71 18.72 18.92
N PHE A 21 5.90 19.19 18.54
CA PHE A 21 7.12 19.07 19.32
C PHE A 21 7.37 20.39 20.06
N ARG A 22 7.25 20.36 21.39
CA ARG A 22 7.49 21.52 22.27
C ARG A 22 8.63 21.16 23.22
N GLY A 23 9.83 21.71 22.99
CA GLY A 23 11.03 21.39 23.77
C GLY A 23 11.44 19.91 23.67
N ALA A 24 11.13 19.23 22.57
CA ALA A 24 11.51 17.84 22.37
C ALA A 24 13.03 17.75 22.24
N TRP A 25 13.66 16.98 23.13
CA TRP A 25 15.08 16.66 22.98
C TRP A 25 15.30 15.78 21.76
N ALA A 26 16.31 16.11 20.96
CA ALA A 26 16.71 15.34 19.78
C ALA A 26 18.24 15.37 19.64
N ARG A 27 18.77 14.37 18.95
CA ARG A 27 20.18 14.29 18.56
C ARG A 27 20.31 14.51 17.05
N MET A 28 21.26 15.35 16.65
CA MET A 28 21.59 15.54 15.25
C MET A 28 22.14 14.24 14.66
N ILE A 29 21.63 13.84 13.50
CA ILE A 29 22.12 12.74 12.68
C ILE A 29 22.61 13.34 11.36
N GLY A 30 23.86 13.05 11.00
CA GLY A 30 24.51 13.67 9.84
C GLY A 30 25.08 15.07 10.13
N GLU A 31 25.36 15.81 9.06
CA GLU A 31 25.96 17.14 9.10
C GLU A 31 24.89 18.24 9.11
N ASP A 32 25.21 19.37 9.74
CA ASP A 32 24.34 20.55 9.73
C ASP A 32 24.04 21.02 8.30
N GLY A 33 22.77 21.34 8.03
CA GLY A 33 22.30 21.69 6.70
C GLY A 33 22.24 20.53 5.67
N ARG A 34 22.58 19.28 6.03
CA ARG A 34 22.65 18.14 5.10
C ARG A 34 21.57 17.07 5.30
N GLY A 35 20.50 17.37 6.04
CA GLY A 35 19.44 16.42 6.39
C GLY A 35 18.83 15.64 5.21
N ILE A 36 18.59 16.28 4.05
CA ILE A 36 18.06 15.58 2.86
C ILE A 36 19.03 14.50 2.38
N ARG A 37 20.33 14.81 2.31
CA ARG A 37 21.35 13.83 1.91
C ARG A 37 21.42 12.71 2.94
N THR A 38 21.32 13.01 4.22
CA THR A 38 21.36 12.02 5.29
C THR A 38 20.23 10.98 5.20
N ILE A 39 19.02 11.38 4.78
CA ILE A 39 17.86 10.46 4.72
C ILE A 39 17.66 9.77 3.37
N ILE A 40 18.45 10.10 2.33
CA ILE A 40 18.12 9.69 0.95
C ILE A 40 18.19 8.17 0.74
N GLU A 41 19.10 7.49 1.43
CA GLU A 41 19.24 6.04 1.40
C GLU A 41 18.04 5.38 2.10
N MET A 42 17.65 5.87 3.27
CA MET A 42 16.45 5.41 3.98
C MET A 42 15.20 5.56 3.11
N VAL A 43 15.03 6.70 2.42
CA VAL A 43 13.91 6.91 1.48
C VAL A 43 13.94 5.86 0.37
N SER A 44 15.10 5.54 -0.18
CA SER A 44 15.25 4.56 -1.24
C SER A 44 14.82 3.16 -0.79
N HIS A 45 15.18 2.75 0.43
CA HIS A 45 14.70 1.49 1.02
C HIS A 45 13.17 1.48 1.18
N THR A 46 12.59 2.55 1.71
CA THR A 46 11.12 2.61 1.87
C THR A 46 10.37 2.56 0.52
N ARG A 47 10.96 3.03 -0.57
CA ARG A 47 10.37 2.90 -1.92
C ARG A 47 10.36 1.46 -2.42
N LEU A 48 11.40 0.70 -2.12
CA LEU A 48 11.46 -0.72 -2.45
C LEU A 48 10.33 -1.46 -1.71
N ASP A 49 10.18 -1.22 -0.41
CA ASP A 49 9.13 -1.85 0.40
C ASP A 49 7.73 -1.48 -0.10
N CYS A 50 7.50 -0.21 -0.46
CA CYS A 50 6.23 0.22 -1.06
C CYS A 50 5.92 -0.51 -2.37
N THR A 51 6.92 -0.68 -3.24
CA THR A 51 6.77 -1.41 -4.50
C THR A 51 6.44 -2.88 -4.27
N ILE A 52 7.13 -3.52 -3.33
CA ILE A 52 6.87 -4.92 -2.94
C ILE A 52 5.45 -5.05 -2.39
N GLY A 53 5.05 -4.16 -1.47
CA GLY A 53 3.73 -4.17 -0.86
C GLY A 53 2.60 -3.98 -1.88
N ALA A 54 2.75 -3.04 -2.82
CA ALA A 54 1.78 -2.80 -3.89
C ALA A 54 1.64 -4.04 -4.80
N SER A 55 2.75 -4.59 -5.26
CA SER A 55 2.77 -5.78 -6.13
C SER A 55 2.17 -7.01 -5.44
N ALA A 56 2.49 -7.23 -4.17
CA ALA A 56 1.92 -8.31 -3.37
C ALA A 56 0.40 -8.13 -3.19
N GLY A 57 -0.05 -6.89 -2.96
CA GLY A 57 -1.47 -6.55 -2.89
C GLY A 57 -2.22 -6.86 -4.19
N MET A 58 -1.69 -6.42 -5.34
CA MET A 58 -2.26 -6.71 -6.66
C MET A 58 -2.36 -8.23 -6.90
N ARG A 59 -1.28 -8.96 -6.64
CA ARG A 59 -1.27 -10.43 -6.77
C ARG A 59 -2.35 -11.09 -5.89
N ASN A 60 -2.51 -10.65 -4.65
CA ASN A 60 -3.51 -11.20 -3.75
C ASN A 60 -4.94 -10.98 -4.30
N VAL A 61 -5.22 -9.77 -4.79
CA VAL A 61 -6.52 -9.42 -5.36
C VAL A 61 -6.81 -10.25 -6.62
N VAL A 62 -5.86 -10.37 -7.55
CA VAL A 62 -6.02 -11.17 -8.77
C VAL A 62 -6.27 -12.64 -8.44
N ALA A 63 -5.50 -13.23 -7.51
CA ALA A 63 -5.72 -14.62 -7.09
C ALA A 63 -7.14 -14.85 -6.52
N ARG A 64 -7.66 -13.89 -5.73
CA ARG A 64 -9.02 -13.96 -5.19
C ARG A 64 -10.09 -13.74 -6.25
N ALA A 65 -9.85 -12.86 -7.22
CA ALA A 65 -10.74 -12.64 -8.35
C ALA A 65 -10.88 -13.93 -9.19
N ILE A 66 -9.77 -14.56 -9.55
CA ILE A 66 -9.75 -15.84 -10.29
C ILE A 66 -10.50 -16.92 -9.52
N HIS A 67 -10.21 -17.07 -8.22
CA HIS A 67 -10.91 -18.06 -7.39
C HIS A 67 -12.43 -17.82 -7.36
N HIS A 68 -12.86 -16.55 -7.24
CA HIS A 68 -14.27 -16.19 -7.26
C HIS A 68 -14.93 -16.54 -8.61
N THR A 69 -14.29 -16.21 -9.74
CA THR A 69 -14.87 -16.43 -11.08
C THR A 69 -14.96 -17.91 -11.46
N GLN A 70 -14.15 -18.78 -10.85
CA GLN A 70 -14.25 -20.25 -10.99
C GLN A 70 -15.47 -20.85 -10.29
N GLY A 71 -15.99 -20.20 -9.25
CA GLY A 71 -17.17 -20.65 -8.49
C GLY A 71 -18.46 -19.92 -8.83
N ARG A 72 -18.37 -18.66 -9.27
CA ARG A 72 -19.51 -17.80 -9.54
C ARG A 72 -20.03 -17.98 -10.96
N SER A 73 -21.34 -18.18 -11.11
CA SER A 73 -22.03 -18.23 -12.41
C SER A 73 -22.91 -17.01 -12.67
N ALA A 74 -23.01 -16.61 -13.93
CA ALA A 74 -23.96 -15.63 -14.44
C ALA A 74 -24.32 -15.98 -15.89
N PHE A 75 -25.59 -15.76 -16.27
CA PHE A 75 -26.08 -16.05 -17.62
C PHE A 75 -25.81 -17.50 -18.08
N GLY A 76 -25.98 -18.46 -17.17
CA GLY A 76 -25.89 -19.90 -17.46
C GLY A 76 -24.48 -20.50 -17.54
N LYS A 77 -23.41 -19.71 -17.32
CA LYS A 77 -22.01 -20.19 -17.31
C LYS A 77 -21.24 -19.64 -16.12
N LYS A 78 -20.11 -20.26 -15.76
CA LYS A 78 -19.19 -19.67 -14.78
C LYS A 78 -18.58 -18.40 -15.38
N LEU A 79 -18.25 -17.43 -14.54
CA LEU A 79 -17.65 -16.18 -14.99
C LEU A 79 -16.30 -16.43 -15.67
N VAL A 80 -15.52 -17.41 -15.21
CA VAL A 80 -14.25 -17.78 -15.86
C VAL A 80 -14.43 -18.31 -17.29
N ASP A 81 -15.60 -18.84 -17.63
CA ASP A 81 -15.90 -19.36 -18.97
C ASP A 81 -16.50 -18.29 -19.92
N GLN A 82 -16.65 -17.05 -19.43
CA GLN A 82 -17.15 -15.93 -20.24
C GLN A 82 -15.97 -15.26 -20.95
N PRO A 83 -15.94 -15.16 -22.29
CA PRO A 83 -14.77 -14.65 -23.02
C PRO A 83 -14.31 -13.25 -22.60
N LEU A 84 -15.27 -12.35 -22.28
CA LEU A 84 -14.93 -11.01 -21.81
C LEU A 84 -14.25 -11.01 -20.44
N MET A 85 -14.66 -11.91 -19.54
CA MET A 85 -14.06 -12.02 -18.21
C MET A 85 -12.67 -12.65 -18.28
N GLU A 86 -12.48 -13.65 -19.15
CA GLU A 86 -11.16 -14.25 -19.39
C GLU A 86 -10.15 -13.18 -19.85
N ASN A 87 -10.53 -12.33 -20.80
CA ASN A 87 -9.70 -11.22 -21.26
C ASN A 87 -9.34 -10.25 -20.12
N VAL A 88 -10.31 -9.88 -19.28
CA VAL A 88 -10.05 -8.99 -18.13
C VAL A 88 -9.11 -9.64 -17.13
N LEU A 89 -9.31 -10.92 -16.80
CA LEU A 89 -8.46 -11.61 -15.82
C LEU A 89 -7.03 -11.83 -16.33
N ALA A 90 -6.85 -12.02 -17.64
CA ALA A 90 -5.55 -12.22 -18.26
C ALA A 90 -4.73 -10.92 -18.41
N ASP A 91 -5.40 -9.76 -18.50
CA ASP A 91 -4.76 -8.44 -18.61
C ASP A 91 -4.33 -7.86 -17.24
N LEU A 92 -4.86 -8.42 -16.13
CA LEU A 92 -4.53 -8.04 -14.75
C LEU A 92 -3.26 -8.72 -14.22
#